data_AF-A0A1F5BAE7-F1
#
_entry.id   AF-A0A1F5BAE7-F1
#
_cell.length_a   1.000
_cell.length_b   1.000
_cell.length_c   1.000
_cell.angle_alpha   90.00
_cell.angle_beta   90.00
_cell.angle_gamma   90.00
#
_symmetry.space_group_name_H-M   'P 1'
#
loop_
_entity.id
_entity.type
_entity.pdbx_description
1 polymer ?
#
loop_
_entity_poly.entity_id
_entity_poly.type
_entity_poly.pdbx_seq_one_letter_code
_entity_poly.pdbx_strand_id
1 'polypeptide(L)'
;MTVAFYLDKSLSAAAVDAVRQEIGRPGFVESVKVVTPDEALERFRAGFPELADIVAGLKANPFPPSIELRVNARASASKEVVAFVDSMKTRPGVTDVLFNRDWVEKMQGFSRLAGAIGAFLGGILILTSFFIISNVVKLNVFSRKNEIEILRLVGATNLFIRIPFWLEGITLGFLGSLLSLGLLFIVINLFPVYLGASLGALQELLRFRYPDLTQAVILLCGGAATGFIGSATSVSKFLKV
;
A
#
# COMPACT_ATOMS: atom_id res chain seq x y z
N MET A 1 9.31 4.81 7.65
CA MET A 1 9.30 6.07 8.44
C MET A 1 10.68 6.68 8.40
N THR A 2 10.85 8.00 8.45
CA THR A 2 12.17 8.65 8.48
C THR A 2 12.36 9.37 9.81
N VAL A 3 13.51 9.15 10.46
CA VAL A 3 13.98 9.92 11.62
C VAL A 3 15.18 10.73 11.15
N ALA A 4 15.16 12.04 11.38
CA ALA A 4 16.30 12.90 11.05
C ALA A 4 17.07 13.22 12.33
N PHE A 5 18.37 12.93 12.33
CA PHE A 5 19.31 13.30 13.38
C PHE A 5 20.12 14.49 12.88
N TYR A 6 19.97 15.65 13.49
CA TYR A 6 20.76 16.84 13.18
C TYR A 6 22.06 16.82 13.98
N LEU A 7 23.16 17.05 13.28
CA LEU A 7 24.51 16.98 13.84
C LEU A 7 25.10 18.37 14.04
N ASP A 8 26.02 18.46 14.99
CA ASP A 8 26.79 19.67 15.23
C ASP A 8 27.67 20.00 14.00
N LYS A 9 27.71 21.27 13.60
CA LYS A 9 28.50 21.76 12.45
C LYS A 9 30.02 21.63 12.67
N SER A 10 30.47 21.47 13.92
CA SER A 10 31.88 21.32 14.30
C SER A 10 32.43 19.90 14.17
N LEU A 11 31.58 18.92 13.85
CA LEU A 11 32.00 17.52 13.71
C LEU A 11 32.87 17.29 12.47
N SER A 12 33.94 16.53 12.64
CA SER A 12 34.78 16.07 11.53
C SER A 12 34.05 15.02 10.69
N ALA A 13 34.43 14.89 9.41
CA ALA A 13 33.85 13.87 8.52
C ALA A 13 33.95 12.44 9.10
N ALA A 14 35.07 12.13 9.76
CA ALA A 14 35.26 10.84 10.44
C ALA A 14 34.29 10.64 11.62
N ALA A 15 33.97 11.70 12.37
CA ALA A 15 32.99 11.64 13.46
C ALA A 15 31.56 11.46 12.91
N VAL A 16 31.22 12.13 11.80
CA VAL A 16 29.92 11.94 11.12
C VAL A 16 29.74 10.50 10.64
N ASP A 17 30.79 9.90 10.05
CA ASP A 17 30.74 8.51 9.60
C ASP A 17 30.64 7.51 10.76
N ALA A 18 31.29 7.78 11.90
CA ALA A 18 31.13 6.98 13.10
C ALA A 18 29.69 7.00 13.61
N VAL A 19 29.05 8.18 13.62
CA VAL A 19 27.63 8.34 13.99
C VAL A 19 26.74 7.62 12.99
N ARG A 20 27.01 7.72 11.68
CA ARG A 20 26.28 7.01 10.62
C ARG A 20 26.33 5.50 10.81
N GLN A 21 27.49 4.92 11.11
CA GLN A 21 27.64 3.48 11.32
C GLN A 21 26.88 3.01 12.55
N GLU A 22 26.91 3.76 13.64
CA GLU A 22 26.16 3.44 14.86
C GLU A 22 24.65 3.51 14.64
N ILE A 23 24.18 4.52 13.89
CA ILE A 23 22.78 4.63 13.48
C ILE A 23 22.36 3.48 12.56
N GLY A 24 23.27 2.95 11.75
CA GLY A 24 23.00 1.84 10.82
C GLY A 24 23.03 0.43 11.43
N ARG A 25 23.49 0.27 12.68
CA ARG A 25 23.64 -1.03 13.34
C ARG A 25 22.33 -1.74 13.70
N PRO A 26 21.27 -1.07 14.18
CA PRO A 26 20.08 -1.76 14.64
C PRO A 26 19.35 -2.51 13.50
N GLY A 27 18.81 -3.69 13.79
CA GLY A 27 18.13 -4.53 12.78
C GLY A 27 16.82 -3.97 12.22
N PHE A 28 16.27 -2.90 12.82
CA PHE A 28 15.07 -2.21 12.32
C PHE A 28 15.38 -1.14 11.25
N VAL A 29 16.67 -0.92 10.95
CA VAL A 29 17.12 0.06 9.96
C VAL A 29 16.99 -0.49 8.55
N GLU A 30 16.29 0.25 7.70
CA GLU A 30 16.13 -0.06 6.28
C GLU A 30 17.20 0.64 5.43
N SER A 31 17.49 1.90 5.73
CA SER A 31 18.55 2.66 5.03
C SER A 31 19.01 3.86 5.85
N VAL A 32 20.28 4.23 5.72
CA VAL A 32 20.84 5.46 6.34
C VAL A 32 21.40 6.36 5.24
N LYS A 33 20.92 7.60 5.18
CA LYS A 33 21.40 8.62 4.25
C LYS A 33 21.99 9.79 5.04
N VAL A 34 23.22 10.18 4.70
CA VAL A 34 23.80 11.43 5.18
C VAL A 34 23.35 12.51 4.21
N VAL A 35 22.81 13.60 4.73
CA VAL A 35 22.39 14.77 3.98
C VAL A 35 23.31 15.92 4.37
N THR A 36 24.05 16.42 3.39
CA THR A 36 24.95 17.56 3.59
C THR A 36 24.15 18.85 3.72
N PRO A 37 24.72 19.90 4.34
CA PRO A 37 24.09 21.23 4.38
C PRO A 37 23.66 21.73 3.00
N ASP A 38 24.46 21.46 1.96
CA ASP A 38 24.17 21.90 0.59
C ASP A 38 23.04 21.09 -0.04
N GLU A 39 23.01 19.77 0.17
CA GLU A 39 21.87 18.94 -0.29
C GLU A 39 20.57 19.34 0.42
N ALA A 40 20.63 19.68 1.71
CA ALA A 40 19.48 20.17 2.46
C ALA A 40 18.97 21.52 1.91
N LEU A 41 19.89 22.42 1.53
CA LEU A 41 19.56 23.70 0.90
C LEU A 41 18.88 23.53 -0.46
N GLU A 42 19.39 22.62 -1.30
CA GLU A 42 18.77 22.33 -2.60
C GLU A 42 17.37 21.74 -2.44
N ARG A 43 17.19 20.77 -1.53
CA ARG A 43 15.86 20.20 -1.22
C ARG A 43 14.89 21.27 -0.74
N PHE A 44 15.36 22.19 0.12
CA PHE A 44 14.52 23.29 0.62
C PHE A 44 14.07 24.21 -0.52
N ARG A 45 14.98 24.61 -1.41
CA ARG A 45 14.64 25.45 -2.57
C ARG A 45 13.64 24.78 -3.51
N ALA A 46 13.78 23.46 -3.73
CA ALA A 46 12.86 22.69 -4.55
C ALA A 46 11.46 22.54 -3.90
N GLY A 47 11.41 22.36 -2.57
CA GLY A 47 10.15 22.19 -1.83
C GLY A 47 9.40 23.49 -1.53
N PHE A 48 10.13 24.60 -1.38
CA PHE A 48 9.58 25.92 -1.02
C PHE A 48 10.11 27.02 -1.94
N PRO A 49 9.74 27.01 -3.22
CA PRO A 49 10.24 27.99 -4.19
C PRO A 49 9.93 29.44 -3.78
N GLU A 50 8.82 29.68 -3.08
CA GLU A 50 8.41 31.00 -2.57
C GLU A 50 9.34 31.55 -1.47
N LEU A 51 10.08 30.68 -0.78
CA LEU A 51 10.98 31.03 0.32
C LEU A 51 12.46 30.97 -0.10
N ALA A 52 12.73 30.64 -1.37
CA ALA A 52 14.09 30.45 -1.87
C ALA A 52 14.94 31.74 -1.77
N ASP A 53 14.33 32.89 -2.03
CA ASP A 53 15.00 34.20 -2.00
C ASP A 53 15.42 34.62 -0.58
N ILE A 54 14.64 34.24 0.43
CA ILE A 54 14.97 34.51 1.84
C ILE A 54 16.25 33.78 2.23
N VAL A 55 16.40 32.53 1.78
CA VAL A 55 17.57 31.72 2.10
C VAL A 55 18.77 32.13 1.24
N ALA A 56 18.56 32.62 0.02
CA ALA A 56 19.61 33.19 -0.82
C ALA A 56 20.21 34.49 -0.23
N GLY A 57 19.41 35.26 0.53
CA GLY A 57 19.87 36.46 1.23
C GLY A 57 20.73 36.21 2.48
N LEU A 58 20.86 34.97 2.94
CA LEU A 58 21.68 34.61 4.10
C LEU A 58 23.16 34.53 3.71
N LYS A 59 24.05 35.13 4.53
CA LYS A 59 25.50 35.13 4.30
C LYS A 59 26.16 33.74 4.41
N ALA A 60 25.49 32.79 5.07
CA ALA A 60 26.01 31.44 5.29
C ALA A 60 24.86 30.42 5.27
N ASN A 61 25.16 29.17 4.89
CA ASN A 61 24.18 28.10 4.84
C ASN A 61 23.62 27.81 6.26
N PRO A 62 22.31 28.06 6.50
CA PRO A 62 21.73 27.88 7.83
C PRO A 62 21.61 26.39 8.21
N PHE A 63 21.55 25.48 7.24
CA PHE A 63 21.24 24.07 7.48
C PHE A 63 22.40 23.32 8.15
N PRO A 64 22.15 22.58 9.24
CA PRO A 64 23.14 21.67 9.81
C PRO A 64 23.24 20.38 8.98
N PRO A 65 24.40 19.68 9.05
CA PRO A 65 24.49 18.32 8.52
C PRO A 65 23.49 17.42 9.24
N SER A 66 22.86 16.50 8.51
CA SER A 66 21.88 15.58 9.10
C SER A 66 22.03 14.15 8.60
N ILE A 67 21.61 13.21 9.44
CA ILE A 67 21.51 11.79 9.08
C ILE A 67 20.04 11.41 9.09
N GLU A 68 19.52 11.04 7.93
CA GLU A 68 18.17 10.53 7.76
C GLU A 68 18.20 8.99 7.86
N LEU A 69 17.57 8.48 8.90
CA LEU A 69 17.36 7.06 9.12
C LEU A 69 15.99 6.65 8.62
N ARG A 70 15.93 5.72 7.68
CA ARG A 70 14.69 5.05 7.28
C ARG A 70 14.50 3.80 8.13
N VAL A 71 13.39 3.75 8.85
CA VAL A 71 12.99 2.64 9.71
C VAL A 71 11.96 1.79 8.98
N ASN A 72 12.09 0.47 9.10
CA ASN A 72 11.16 -0.51 8.56
C ASN A 72 9.72 -0.18 9.00
N ALA A 73 8.78 -0.17 8.05
CA ALA A 73 7.36 0.07 8.29
C ALA A 73 6.76 -0.80 9.42
N ARG A 74 7.24 -2.03 9.59
CA ARG A 74 6.77 -2.96 10.62
C ARG A 74 7.29 -2.63 12.03
N ALA A 75 8.44 -1.96 12.13
CA ALA A 75 9.10 -1.57 13.38
C ALA A 75 8.93 -0.09 13.72
N SER A 76 8.33 0.72 12.83
CA SER A 76 8.33 2.19 12.88
C SER A 76 7.73 2.81 14.15
N ALA A 77 6.88 2.11 14.90
CA ALA A 77 6.42 2.54 16.24
C ALA A 77 6.71 1.50 17.34
N SER A 78 7.72 0.65 17.13
CA SER A 78 8.16 -0.27 18.17
C SER A 78 8.80 0.49 19.33
N LYS A 79 8.68 -0.06 20.54
CA LYS A 79 9.38 0.47 21.72
C LYS A 79 10.90 0.50 21.50
N GLU A 80 11.44 -0.40 20.69
CA GLU A 80 12.86 -0.47 20.34
C GLU A 80 13.34 0.77 19.57
N VAL A 81 12.55 1.24 18.59
CA VAL A 81 12.87 2.45 17.83
C VAL A 81 12.81 3.68 18.71
N VAL A 82 11.82 3.77 19.59
CA VAL A 82 11.70 4.89 20.55
C VAL A 82 12.89 4.92 21.51
N ALA A 83 13.23 3.77 22.10
CA ALA A 83 14.38 3.65 23.01
C ALA A 83 15.70 4.01 22.31
N PHE A 84 15.87 3.59 21.06
CA PHE A 84 17.03 3.95 20.26
C PHE A 84 17.10 5.45 19.98
N VAL A 85 16.00 6.06 19.52
CA VAL A 85 15.91 7.50 19.28
C VAL A 85 16.25 8.29 20.53
N ASP A 86 15.72 7.90 21.69
CA ASP A 86 16.00 8.57 22.96
C ASP A 86 17.46 8.39 23.40
N SER A 87 18.08 7.22 23.18
CA SER A 87 19.51 7.03 23.44
C SER A 87 20.39 7.96 22.58
N MET A 88 20.02 8.18 21.32
CA MET A 88 20.75 9.01 20.39
C MET A 88 20.62 10.52 20.69
N LYS A 89 19.52 10.97 21.31
CA LYS A 89 19.38 12.36 21.79
C LYS A 89 20.42 12.72 22.85
N THR A 90 20.88 11.75 23.63
CA THR A 90 21.87 11.96 24.70
C THR A 90 23.31 11.86 24.21
N ARG A 91 23.52 11.54 22.92
CA ARG A 91 24.85 11.33 22.35
C ARG A 91 25.56 12.67 22.04
N PRO A 92 26.83 12.84 22.44
CA PRO A 92 27.64 13.98 22.01
C PRO A 92 27.73 14.08 20.48
N GLY A 93 27.49 15.29 19.94
CA GLY A 93 27.51 15.58 18.50
C GLY A 93 26.16 15.49 17.80
N VAL A 94 25.12 14.97 18.45
CA VAL A 94 23.72 15.07 17.97
C VAL A 94 23.08 16.28 18.65
N THR A 95 22.70 17.28 17.86
CA THR A 95 22.12 18.53 18.38
C THR A 95 20.61 18.42 18.54
N ASP A 96 19.93 17.78 17.59
CA ASP A 96 18.49 17.63 17.63
C ASP A 96 18.06 16.35 16.89
N VAL A 97 16.91 15.78 17.29
CA VAL A 97 16.36 14.57 16.69
C VAL A 97 14.90 14.79 16.36
N LEU A 98 14.59 14.89 15.07
CA LEU A 98 13.23 15.07 14.59
C LEU A 98 12.51 13.72 14.58
N PHE A 99 11.85 13.43 15.69
CA PHE A 99 10.98 12.27 15.86
C PHE A 99 9.70 12.68 16.61
N ASN A 100 8.62 12.91 15.88
CA ASN A 100 7.32 13.18 16.48
C ASN A 100 6.55 11.88 16.73
N ARG A 101 6.76 11.31 17.92
CA ARG A 101 6.12 10.06 18.36
C ARG A 101 4.60 10.12 18.30
N ASP A 102 4.00 11.17 18.87
CA ASP A 102 2.54 11.31 18.94
C ASP A 102 1.93 11.37 17.54
N TRP A 103 2.61 12.03 16.60
CA TRP A 103 2.19 12.07 15.20
C TRP A 103 2.30 10.70 14.53
N VAL A 104 3.41 9.98 14.76
CA VAL A 104 3.61 8.63 14.22
C VAL A 104 2.55 7.65 14.76
N GLU A 105 2.28 7.67 16.06
CA GLU A 105 1.24 6.83 16.68
C GLU A 105 -0.15 7.15 16.14
N LYS A 106 -0.51 8.44 16.02
CA LYS A 106 -1.78 8.88 15.42
C LYS A 106 -1.91 8.45 13.95
N MET A 107 -0.88 8.63 13.13
CA MET A 107 -0.90 8.23 11.72
C MET A 107 -1.00 6.71 11.55
N GLN A 108 -0.32 5.94 12.38
CA GLN A 108 -0.48 4.48 12.37
C GLN A 108 -1.87 4.06 12.85
N GLY A 109 -2.41 4.71 13.88
CA GLY A 109 -3.78 4.47 14.33
C GLY A 109 -4.80 4.72 13.22
N PHE A 110 -4.67 5.86 12.53
CA PHE A 110 -5.49 6.19 11.37
C PHE A 110 -5.33 5.17 10.23
N SER A 111 -4.09 4.78 9.91
CA SER A 111 -3.82 3.77 8.87
C SER A 111 -4.43 2.41 9.21
N ARG A 112 -4.36 1.97 10.48
CA ARG A 112 -5.01 0.73 10.94
C ARG A 112 -6.53 0.83 10.86
N LEU A 113 -7.11 1.96 11.25
CA LEU A 113 -8.55 2.19 11.14
C LEU A 113 -9.00 2.17 9.67
N ALA A 114 -8.30 2.88 8.79
CA ALA A 114 -8.57 2.89 7.36
C ALA A 114 -8.44 1.48 6.76
N GLY A 115 -7.42 0.72 7.15
CA GLY A 115 -7.24 -0.67 6.75
C GLY A 115 -8.36 -1.58 7.25
N ALA A 116 -8.82 -1.41 8.48
CA ALA A 116 -9.94 -2.17 9.05
C ALA A 116 -11.27 -1.88 8.33
N ILE A 117 -11.56 -0.61 8.05
CA ILE A 117 -12.73 -0.19 7.27
C ILE A 117 -12.63 -0.75 5.85
N GLY A 118 -11.47 -0.67 5.22
CA GLY A 118 -11.23 -1.23 3.89
C GLY A 118 -11.42 -2.74 3.83
N ALA A 119 -10.92 -3.48 4.83
CA ALA A 119 -11.13 -4.92 4.95
C ALA A 119 -12.60 -5.27 5.18
N PHE A 120 -13.31 -4.50 6.00
CA PHE A 120 -14.74 -4.68 6.25
C PHE A 120 -15.58 -4.47 4.98
N LEU A 121 -15.39 -3.35 4.29
CA LEU A 121 -16.07 -3.06 3.02
C LEU A 121 -15.70 -4.08 1.94
N GLY A 122 -14.41 -4.44 1.83
CA GLY A 122 -13.93 -5.48 0.92
C GLY A 122 -14.60 -6.83 1.17
N GLY A 123 -14.75 -7.23 2.44
CA GLY A 123 -15.48 -8.44 2.82
C GLY A 123 -16.95 -8.43 2.37
N ILE A 124 -17.65 -7.31 2.56
CA ILE A 124 -19.03 -7.15 2.10
C ILE A 124 -19.13 -7.25 0.57
N LEU A 125 -18.20 -6.63 -0.16
CA LEU A 125 -18.18 -6.66 -1.62
C LEU A 125 -17.89 -8.06 -2.16
N ILE A 126 -16.97 -8.81 -1.55
CA ILE A 126 -16.71 -10.21 -1.90
C ILE A 126 -17.97 -11.05 -1.68
N LEU A 127 -18.64 -10.88 -0.54
CA LEU A 127 -19.87 -11.60 -0.24
C LEU A 127 -20.98 -11.25 -1.24
N THR A 128 -21.13 -9.98 -1.58
CA THR A 128 -22.11 -9.50 -2.55
C THR A 128 -21.83 -10.08 -3.94
N SER A 129 -20.57 -10.04 -4.37
CA SER A 129 -20.12 -10.62 -5.64
C SER A 129 -20.40 -12.13 -5.69
N PHE A 130 -20.09 -12.85 -4.60
CA PHE A 130 -20.42 -14.26 -4.46
C PHE A 130 -21.92 -14.54 -4.65
N PHE A 131 -22.81 -13.75 -4.01
CA PHE A 131 -24.25 -13.90 -4.17
C PHE A 131 -24.72 -13.60 -5.59
N ILE A 132 -24.21 -12.55 -6.21
CA ILE A 132 -24.56 -12.17 -7.59
C ILE A 132 -24.16 -13.30 -8.55
N ILE A 133 -22.90 -13.75 -8.50
CA ILE A 133 -22.40 -14.82 -9.38
C ILE A 133 -23.18 -16.11 -9.14
N SER A 134 -23.45 -16.48 -7.89
CA SER A 134 -24.25 -17.66 -7.55
C SER A 134 -25.63 -17.62 -8.19
N ASN A 135 -26.29 -16.45 -8.16
CA ASN A 135 -27.62 -16.27 -8.74
C ASN A 135 -27.59 -16.28 -10.27
N VAL A 136 -26.61 -15.62 -10.90
CA VAL A 136 -26.45 -15.64 -12.35
C VAL A 136 -26.25 -17.07 -12.86
N VAL A 137 -25.34 -17.82 -12.22
CA VAL A 137 -25.09 -19.22 -12.59
C VAL A 137 -26.33 -20.08 -12.37
N LYS A 138 -27.10 -19.83 -11.30
CA LYS A 138 -28.37 -20.55 -11.05
C LYS A 138 -29.37 -20.33 -12.19
N LEU A 139 -29.51 -19.08 -12.63
CA LEU A 139 -30.40 -18.74 -13.75
C LEU A 139 -29.93 -19.39 -15.06
N ASN A 140 -28.63 -19.41 -15.32
CA ASN A 140 -28.06 -20.09 -16.50
C ASN A 140 -28.31 -21.60 -16.47
N VAL A 141 -28.09 -22.25 -15.33
CA VAL A 141 -28.39 -23.69 -15.14
C VAL A 141 -29.88 -23.96 -15.40
N PHE A 142 -30.77 -23.14 -14.84
CA PHE A 142 -32.21 -23.29 -15.04
C PHE A 142 -32.62 -23.12 -16.52
N SER A 143 -32.04 -22.13 -17.20
CA SER A 143 -32.32 -21.89 -18.62
C SER A 143 -31.86 -23.03 -19.52
N ARG A 144 -30.83 -23.79 -19.12
CA ARG A 144 -30.27 -24.93 -19.86
C ARG A 144 -30.75 -26.29 -19.35
N LYS A 145 -31.83 -26.34 -18.55
CA LYS A 145 -32.29 -27.58 -17.91
C LYS A 145 -32.54 -28.74 -18.90
N ASN A 146 -33.08 -28.44 -20.09
CA ASN A 146 -33.39 -29.46 -21.09
C ASN A 146 -32.11 -30.07 -21.69
N GLU A 147 -31.08 -29.24 -21.93
CA GLU A 147 -29.77 -29.72 -22.40
C GLU A 147 -29.11 -30.63 -21.35
N ILE A 148 -29.19 -30.23 -20.07
CA ILE A 148 -28.67 -31.00 -18.94
C ILE A 148 -29.37 -32.36 -18.82
N GLU A 149 -30.69 -32.41 -19.04
CA GLU A 149 -31.48 -33.65 -19.01
C GLU A 149 -31.06 -34.60 -20.14
N ILE A 150 -30.93 -34.10 -21.37
CA ILE A 150 -30.43 -34.90 -22.51
C ILE A 150 -29.03 -35.45 -22.22
N LEU A 151 -28.11 -34.63 -21.70
CA LEU A 151 -26.76 -35.07 -21.34
C LEU A 151 -26.78 -36.18 -20.28
N ARG A 152 -27.68 -36.09 -19.29
CA ARG A 152 -27.86 -37.13 -18.28
C ARG A 152 -28.38 -38.44 -18.90
N LEU A 153 -29.32 -38.37 -19.85
CA LEU A 153 -29.87 -39.55 -20.53
C LEU A 153 -28.84 -40.31 -21.39
N VAL A 154 -27.86 -39.60 -21.94
CA VAL A 154 -26.75 -40.20 -22.71
C VAL A 154 -25.58 -40.66 -21.81
N GLY A 155 -25.73 -40.53 -20.48
CA GLY A 155 -24.75 -41.03 -19.50
C GLY A 155 -23.60 -40.07 -19.19
N ALA A 156 -23.76 -38.76 -19.44
CA ALA A 156 -22.73 -37.78 -19.10
C ALA A 156 -22.45 -37.74 -17.59
N THR A 157 -21.17 -37.62 -17.22
CA THR A 157 -20.78 -37.53 -15.82
C THR A 157 -21.22 -36.20 -15.20
N ASN A 158 -21.54 -36.20 -13.90
CA ASN A 158 -21.88 -34.97 -13.18
C ASN A 158 -20.78 -33.91 -13.30
N LEU A 159 -19.51 -34.30 -13.41
CA LEU A 159 -18.40 -33.36 -13.58
C LEU A 159 -18.46 -32.68 -14.97
N PHE A 160 -18.75 -33.43 -16.03
CA PHE A 160 -18.90 -32.89 -17.38
C PHE A 160 -19.98 -31.81 -17.46
N ILE A 161 -21.10 -32.00 -16.75
CA ILE A 161 -22.19 -31.01 -16.66
C ILE A 161 -21.76 -29.77 -15.86
N ARG A 162 -20.89 -29.92 -14.85
CA ARG A 162 -20.53 -28.85 -13.89
C ARG A 162 -19.44 -27.90 -14.39
N ILE A 163 -18.44 -28.43 -15.11
CA ILE A 163 -17.29 -27.66 -15.62
C ILE A 163 -17.69 -26.38 -16.36
N PRO A 164 -18.64 -26.38 -17.32
CA PRO A 164 -18.96 -25.14 -18.05
C PRO A 164 -19.45 -24.02 -17.13
N PHE A 165 -20.25 -24.36 -16.11
CA PHE A 165 -20.73 -23.38 -15.14
C PHE A 165 -19.64 -22.87 -14.19
N TRP A 166 -18.66 -23.72 -13.85
CA TRP A 166 -17.49 -23.28 -13.09
C TRP A 166 -16.63 -22.30 -13.89
N LEU A 167 -16.46 -22.57 -15.20
CA LEU A 167 -15.75 -21.66 -16.11
C LEU A 167 -16.50 -20.34 -16.30
N GLU A 168 -17.83 -20.34 -16.38
CA GLU A 168 -18.62 -19.10 -16.37
C GLU A 168 -18.37 -18.28 -15.09
N GLY A 169 -18.38 -18.93 -13.92
CA GLY A 169 -18.09 -18.24 -12.66
C GLY A 169 -16.67 -17.66 -12.61
N ILE A 170 -15.67 -18.45 -13.01
CA ILE A 170 -14.27 -18.03 -13.06
C ILE A 170 -14.10 -16.84 -14.02
N THR A 171 -14.68 -16.91 -15.22
CA THR A 171 -14.55 -15.84 -16.22
C THR A 171 -15.22 -14.54 -15.76
N LEU A 172 -16.40 -14.61 -15.16
CA LEU A 172 -17.07 -13.45 -14.55
C LEU A 172 -16.22 -12.82 -13.44
N GLY A 173 -15.69 -13.63 -12.52
CA GLY A 173 -14.82 -13.16 -11.45
C GLY A 173 -13.51 -12.55 -11.95
N PHE A 174 -12.87 -13.22 -12.91
CA PHE A 174 -11.62 -12.76 -13.52
C PHE A 174 -11.81 -11.44 -14.29
N LEU A 175 -12.79 -11.36 -15.19
CA LEU A 175 -13.07 -10.13 -15.95
C LEU A 175 -13.48 -8.98 -15.02
N GLY A 176 -14.27 -9.24 -13.98
CA GLY A 176 -14.63 -8.24 -12.98
C GLY A 176 -13.40 -7.68 -12.25
N SER A 177 -12.47 -8.55 -11.85
CA SER A 177 -11.22 -8.12 -11.22
C SER A 177 -10.29 -7.37 -12.19
N LEU A 178 -10.22 -7.78 -13.45
CA LEU A 178 -9.44 -7.12 -14.49
C LEU A 178 -9.96 -5.70 -14.78
N LEU A 179 -11.28 -5.56 -14.93
CA LEU A 179 -11.92 -4.25 -15.10
C LEU A 179 -11.72 -3.35 -13.88
N SER A 180 -11.80 -3.92 -12.68
CA SER A 180 -11.58 -3.18 -11.43
C SER A 180 -10.13 -2.68 -11.32
N LEU A 181 -9.14 -3.49 -11.71
CA LEU A 181 -7.73 -3.08 -11.78
C LEU A 181 -7.51 -1.97 -12.82
N GLY A 182 -8.13 -2.09 -13.99
CA GLY A 182 -8.08 -1.05 -15.02
C GLY A 182 -8.67 0.27 -14.52
N LEU A 183 -9.82 0.21 -13.85
CA LEU A 183 -10.46 1.38 -13.25
C LEU A 183 -9.59 2.00 -12.14
N LEU A 184 -8.98 1.18 -11.29
CA LEU A 184 -8.03 1.65 -10.27
C LEU A 184 -6.85 2.39 -10.91
N PHE A 185 -6.28 1.87 -12.00
CA PHE A 185 -5.19 2.51 -12.72
C PHE A 185 -5.61 3.88 -13.28
N ILE A 186 -6.81 3.97 -13.87
CA ILE A 186 -7.37 5.23 -14.37
C ILE A 186 -7.52 6.23 -13.23
N VAL A 187 -8.09 5.82 -12.09
CA VAL A 187 -8.27 6.70 -10.93
C VAL A 187 -6.93 7.22 -10.42
N ILE A 188 -5.91 6.37 -10.28
CA ILE A 188 -4.58 6.80 -9.80
C ILE A 188 -3.94 7.84 -10.73
N ASN A 189 -4.11 7.70 -12.05
CA ASN A 189 -3.53 8.64 -13.02
C ASN A 189 -4.34 9.95 -13.14
N LEU A 190 -5.67 9.86 -13.07
CA LEU A 190 -6.55 11.00 -13.33
C LEU A 190 -6.70 11.91 -12.10
N PHE A 191 -6.74 11.32 -10.90
CA PHE A 191 -6.94 12.04 -9.65
C PHE A 191 -5.92 13.19 -9.41
N PRO A 192 -4.59 13.00 -9.58
CA PRO A 192 -3.63 14.08 -9.39
C PRO A 192 -3.72 15.18 -10.47
N VAL A 193 -4.23 14.87 -11.67
CA VAL A 193 -4.38 15.88 -12.74
C VAL A 193 -5.49 16.88 -12.40
N TYR A 194 -6.58 16.43 -11.77
CA TYR A 194 -7.73 17.31 -11.44
C TYR A 194 -7.64 17.95 -10.05
N LEU A 195 -7.02 17.28 -9.07
CA LEU A 195 -6.95 17.76 -7.69
C LEU A 195 -5.54 18.17 -7.24
N GLY A 196 -4.48 17.78 -7.96
CA GLY A 196 -3.10 18.05 -7.55
C GLY A 196 -2.74 19.54 -7.51
N ALA A 197 -3.29 20.35 -8.42
CA ALA A 197 -3.02 21.79 -8.47
C ALA A 197 -3.53 22.57 -7.24
N SER A 198 -4.56 22.06 -6.54
CA SER A 198 -5.12 22.72 -5.34
C SER A 198 -4.61 22.14 -4.02
N LEU A 199 -3.94 20.99 -4.05
CA LEU A 199 -3.60 20.23 -2.84
C LEU A 199 -2.17 20.44 -2.33
N GLY A 200 -1.23 20.96 -3.14
CA GLY A 200 0.13 21.31 -2.70
C GLY A 200 0.80 20.22 -1.85
N ALA A 201 1.09 20.51 -0.59
CA ALA A 201 1.72 19.59 0.37
C ALA A 201 0.92 18.29 0.65
N LEU A 202 -0.40 18.27 0.45
CA LEU A 202 -1.22 17.05 0.56
C LEU A 202 -0.94 16.06 -0.56
N GLN A 203 -0.39 16.50 -1.71
CA GLN A 203 -0.03 15.63 -2.83
C GLN A 203 1.13 14.69 -2.49
N GLU A 204 2.13 15.17 -1.73
CA GLU A 204 3.22 14.31 -1.25
C GLU A 204 2.75 13.30 -0.20
N LEU A 205 1.73 13.69 0.59
CA LEU A 205 1.17 12.88 1.67
C LEU A 205 0.19 11.80 1.16
N LEU A 206 -0.57 12.11 0.10
CA LEU A 206 -1.53 11.23 -0.57
C LEU A 206 -0.96 10.60 -1.85
N ARG A 207 0.35 10.33 -1.89
CA ARG A 207 0.96 9.68 -3.06
C ARG A 207 0.35 8.28 -3.26
N PHE A 208 -0.60 8.20 -4.19
CA PHE A 208 -1.23 6.94 -4.57
C PHE A 208 -0.16 5.98 -5.09
N ARG A 209 0.00 4.87 -4.38
CA ARG A 209 0.93 3.81 -4.77
C ARG A 209 0.23 2.89 -5.77
N TYR A 210 0.89 2.63 -6.89
CA TYR A 210 0.46 1.58 -7.82
C TYR A 210 0.55 0.20 -7.14
N PRO A 211 -0.47 -0.66 -7.33
CA PRO A 211 -0.37 -2.04 -6.86
C PRO A 211 0.84 -2.71 -7.51
N ASP A 212 1.60 -3.45 -6.70
CA ASP A 212 2.71 -4.25 -7.22
C ASP A 212 2.18 -5.36 -8.13
N LEU A 213 3.01 -5.89 -9.02
CA LEU A 213 2.63 -7.00 -9.91
C LEU A 213 2.08 -8.18 -9.11
N THR A 214 2.71 -8.49 -7.97
CA THR A 214 2.26 -9.55 -7.05
C THR A 214 0.84 -9.29 -6.53
N GLN A 215 0.56 -8.03 -6.15
CA GLN A 215 -0.75 -7.64 -5.63
C GLN A 215 -1.83 -7.67 -6.72
N ALA A 216 -1.49 -7.23 -7.94
CA ALA A 216 -2.38 -7.31 -9.08
C ALA A 216 -2.76 -8.77 -9.40
N VAL A 217 -1.77 -9.68 -9.41
CA VAL A 217 -2.01 -11.11 -9.62
C VAL A 217 -2.90 -11.68 -8.50
N ILE A 218 -2.64 -11.35 -7.24
CA ILE A 218 -3.47 -11.78 -6.10
C ILE A 218 -4.93 -11.31 -6.28
N LEU A 219 -5.16 -10.08 -6.74
CA LEU A 219 -6.50 -9.55 -6.97
C LEU A 219 -7.21 -10.28 -8.12
N LEU A 220 -6.50 -10.56 -9.22
CA LEU A 220 -7.05 -11.34 -10.34
C LEU A 220 -7.41 -12.77 -9.92
N CYS A 221 -6.49 -13.45 -9.25
CA CYS A 221 -6.71 -14.80 -8.72
C CYS A 221 -7.82 -14.81 -7.66
N GLY A 222 -7.90 -13.79 -6.80
CA GLY A 222 -8.96 -13.64 -5.80
C GLY A 222 -10.33 -13.45 -6.42
N GLY A 223 -10.43 -12.67 -7.49
CA GLY A 223 -11.65 -12.52 -8.29
C GLY A 223 -12.08 -13.84 -8.92
N ALA A 224 -11.17 -14.52 -9.60
CA ALA A 224 -11.41 -15.84 -10.20
C ALA A 224 -11.85 -16.88 -9.15
N ALA A 225 -11.18 -16.92 -7.99
CA ALA A 225 -11.52 -17.82 -6.90
C ALA A 225 -12.91 -17.54 -6.31
N THR A 226 -13.26 -16.27 -6.11
CA THR A 226 -14.60 -15.88 -5.65
C THR A 226 -15.68 -16.32 -6.64
N GLY A 227 -15.42 -16.16 -7.95
CA GLY A 227 -16.31 -16.62 -9.01
C GLY A 227 -16.44 -18.14 -9.11
N PHE A 228 -15.34 -18.86 -8.91
CA PHE A 228 -15.36 -20.33 -8.81
C PHE A 228 -16.19 -20.81 -7.62
N ILE A 229 -15.98 -20.24 -6.43
CA ILE A 229 -16.72 -20.62 -5.21
C ILE A 229 -18.22 -20.29 -5.37
N GLY A 230 -18.55 -19.13 -5.94
CA GLY A 230 -19.93 -18.74 -6.26
C GLY A 230 -20.63 -19.72 -7.22
N SER A 231 -19.99 -20.03 -8.33
CA SER A 231 -20.56 -20.99 -9.31
C SER A 231 -20.65 -22.41 -8.75
N ALA A 232 -19.61 -22.90 -8.06
CA ALA A 232 -19.57 -24.26 -7.53
C ALA A 232 -20.66 -24.53 -6.47
N THR A 233 -20.91 -23.57 -5.58
CA THR A 233 -21.96 -23.69 -4.55
C THR A 233 -23.36 -23.69 -5.16
N SER A 234 -23.59 -22.91 -6.21
CA SER A 234 -24.88 -22.85 -6.90
C SER A 234 -25.19 -24.16 -7.64
N VAL A 235 -24.23 -24.67 -8.41
CA VAL A 235 -24.39 -25.86 -9.24
C VAL A 235 -24.51 -27.13 -8.40
N SER A 236 -23.75 -27.25 -7.31
CA SER A 236 -23.80 -28.42 -6.41
C SER A 236 -25.13 -28.56 -5.67
N LYS A 237 -25.81 -27.45 -5.37
CA LYS A 237 -27.16 -27.46 -4.80
C LYS A 237 -28.22 -27.87 -5.83
N PHE A 238 -28.08 -27.46 -7.09
CA PHE A 238 -29.09 -27.68 -8.13
C PHE A 238 -29.05 -29.09 -8.74
N LEU A 239 -27.84 -29.66 -8.90
CA LEU A 239 -27.66 -30.99 -9.51
C LEU A 239 -27.72 -32.15 -8.50
N LYS A 240 -28.10 -31.90 -7.24
CA LYS A 240 -28.34 -32.94 -6.23
C LYS A 240 -29.75 -33.57 -6.33
N VAL A 241 -30.54 -33.16 -7.32
CA VAL A 241 -31.80 -33.78 -7.73
C VAL A 241 -31.60 -34.52 -9.05
#